data_AF-A0A5D3E4T2-F1
#
_entry.id   AF-A0A5D3E4T2-F1
#
_cell.length_a   1.000
_cell.length_b   1.000
_cell.length_c   1.000
_cell.angle_alpha   90.00
_cell.angle_beta   90.00
_cell.angle_gamma   90.00
#
_symmetry.space_group_name_H-M   'P 1'
#
loop_
_entity.id
_entity.type
_entity.pdbx_description
1 polymer ?
#
loop_
_entity_poly.entity_id
_entity_poly.type
_entity_poly.pdbx_seq_one_letter_code
_entity_poly.pdbx_strand_id
1 'polypeptide(L)'
;MFAFNSFSLSLSLGGASFSVPLSISSRSTLFSFQGRVTRYLLRLLLRLLLRHAFSSPLVTSIFDALSSTSSPVFAALVLTVFSFRLRHYVTRLTFVFTVVSSSSRYGFRSLRPSTIRFVPLLILLASDFILTANSACWNLHVYMNYIFDLLLATGNSGSGSEEDPKPLAYIPEIILKKRKVNEAAALRRKEQLELRKLSSKKNKDGFIKLPEEFVREYRARELDLVKMKHRTKRKRSAIVPSKSQLIFIIRIQGKNDMHPKTRKILYNLGLSRIFSAVFAKANESVLGKLQRVEPYVTYGYPNLKNVRELVYKKGFAKIDKQRVPLTDNNIIEQALGKHGIVCVEDMVYEIANVGPHFKEVISFLWPFELEKPGGGGCLQGKKSSYKDGGDAGNREDDINDLINEMN
;
A
#
# COMPACT_ATOMS: atom_id res chain seq x y z
N MET A 1 13.35 -52.65 14.58
CA MET A 1 14.50 -52.09 15.31
C MET A 1 14.76 -50.66 14.82
N PHE A 2 14.21 -49.64 15.47
CA PHE A 2 14.67 -48.27 15.27
C PHE A 2 15.67 -47.97 16.38
N ALA A 3 16.94 -47.79 16.01
CA ALA A 3 17.97 -47.34 16.93
C ALA A 3 17.64 -45.89 17.37
N PHE A 4 17.38 -45.71 18.66
CA PHE A 4 17.34 -44.40 19.29
C PHE A 4 18.77 -43.85 19.33
N ASN A 5 19.10 -42.91 18.45
CA ASN A 5 20.34 -42.14 18.59
C ASN A 5 20.12 -41.04 19.63
N SER A 6 20.52 -41.30 20.85
CA SER A 6 20.72 -40.31 21.91
C SER A 6 21.90 -39.40 21.54
N PHE A 7 21.63 -38.12 21.28
CA PHE A 7 22.67 -37.09 21.16
C PHE A 7 22.90 -36.44 22.53
N SER A 8 24.11 -36.56 23.07
CA SER A 8 24.59 -35.72 24.16
C SER A 8 25.46 -34.60 23.59
N LEU A 9 25.17 -33.36 23.98
CA LEU A 9 26.07 -32.22 23.74
C LEU A 9 26.91 -32.04 25.00
N SER A 10 28.22 -32.24 24.90
CA SER A 10 29.17 -31.91 25.95
C SER A 10 29.91 -30.61 25.57
N LEU A 11 29.89 -29.66 26.49
CA LEU A 11 30.71 -28.44 26.39
C LEU A 11 31.79 -28.53 27.47
N SER A 12 33.05 -28.32 27.08
CA SER A 12 34.17 -28.22 28.02
C SER A 12 34.85 -26.86 27.84
N LEU A 13 34.87 -26.09 28.92
CA LEU A 13 35.79 -24.97 29.11
C LEU A 13 36.38 -25.09 30.51
N GLY A 14 37.71 -25.16 30.58
CA GLY A 14 38.44 -24.98 31.84
C GLY A 14 38.10 -25.96 32.97
N GLY A 15 38.13 -27.27 32.71
CA GLY A 15 38.21 -28.29 33.77
C GLY A 15 36.90 -28.78 34.40
N ALA A 16 35.72 -28.29 34.03
CA ALA A 16 34.46 -28.88 34.45
C ALA A 16 33.57 -29.22 33.23
N SER A 17 33.07 -30.46 33.19
CA SER A 17 32.23 -30.98 32.11
C SER A 17 30.80 -31.19 32.59
N PHE A 18 29.84 -30.49 31.97
CA PHE A 18 28.41 -30.72 32.14
C PHE A 18 27.82 -31.42 30.92
N SER A 19 27.01 -32.45 31.15
CA SER A 19 26.28 -33.18 30.11
C SER A 19 24.78 -33.14 30.42
N VAL A 20 23.96 -32.84 29.41
CA VAL A 20 22.49 -32.85 29.50
C VAL A 20 21.95 -33.75 28.39
N PRO A 21 21.19 -34.81 28.70
CA PRO A 21 20.57 -35.65 27.69
C PRO A 21 19.22 -35.05 27.23
N LEU A 22 19.00 -34.97 25.92
CA LEU A 22 17.72 -34.55 25.33
C LEU A 22 17.18 -35.63 24.39
N SER A 23 15.96 -36.09 24.64
CA SER A 23 15.20 -37.02 23.79
C SER A 23 14.03 -36.27 23.16
N ILE A 24 13.98 -36.14 21.82
CA ILE A 24 12.89 -35.46 21.11
C ILE A 24 12.52 -36.19 19.82
N SER A 25 11.22 -36.39 19.64
CA SER A 25 10.55 -37.03 18.52
C SER A 25 10.24 -36.04 17.37
N SER A 26 10.56 -36.45 16.14
CA SER A 26 10.24 -35.84 14.83
C SER A 26 11.17 -34.75 14.24
N ARG A 27 11.40 -34.86 12.92
CA ARG A 27 12.39 -34.12 12.10
C ARG A 27 11.97 -32.70 11.69
N SER A 28 10.70 -32.32 11.84
CA SER A 28 10.17 -31.02 11.37
C SER A 28 10.46 -29.87 12.34
N THR A 29 10.60 -30.16 13.63
CA THR A 29 10.92 -29.17 14.69
C THR A 29 12.41 -28.81 14.70
N LEU A 30 13.28 -29.71 14.20
CA LEU A 30 14.73 -29.54 14.10
C LEU A 30 15.14 -28.35 13.22
N PHE A 31 14.44 -28.14 12.08
CA PHE A 31 14.78 -27.09 11.11
C PHE A 31 14.36 -25.68 11.56
N SER A 32 13.20 -25.54 12.23
CA SER A 32 12.77 -24.25 12.76
C SER A 32 13.59 -23.82 13.98
N PHE A 33 14.10 -24.78 14.76
CA PHE A 33 14.92 -24.52 15.94
C PHE A 33 16.37 -24.18 15.55
N GLN A 34 16.99 -24.92 14.62
CA GLN A 34 18.32 -24.59 14.07
C GLN A 34 18.35 -23.20 13.41
N GLY A 35 17.27 -22.79 12.73
CA GLY A 35 17.19 -21.47 12.08
C GLY A 35 17.02 -20.27 13.03
N ARG A 36 16.54 -20.48 14.26
CA ARG A 36 16.48 -19.41 15.29
C ARG A 36 17.77 -19.33 16.09
N VAL A 37 18.37 -20.48 16.43
CA VAL A 37 19.65 -20.56 17.13
C VAL A 37 20.79 -19.99 16.28
N THR A 38 20.82 -20.27 14.97
CA THR A 38 21.82 -19.69 14.03
C THR A 38 21.68 -18.17 13.87
N ARG A 39 20.46 -17.64 13.80
CA ARG A 39 20.22 -16.17 13.78
C ARG A 39 20.63 -15.49 15.08
N TYR A 40 20.42 -16.15 16.22
CA TYR A 40 20.81 -15.62 17.51
C TYR A 40 22.34 -15.64 17.69
N LEU A 41 23.00 -16.75 17.32
CA LEU A 41 24.45 -16.88 17.33
C LEU A 41 25.12 -15.91 16.35
N LEU A 42 24.58 -15.70 15.14
CA LEU A 42 25.13 -14.74 14.18
C LEU A 42 25.01 -13.29 14.67
N ARG A 43 23.90 -12.93 15.33
CA ARG A 43 23.74 -11.62 15.98
C ARG A 43 24.64 -11.46 17.21
N LEU A 44 24.84 -12.52 17.99
CA LEU A 44 25.74 -12.53 19.14
C LEU A 44 27.20 -12.39 18.68
N LEU A 45 27.59 -13.09 17.61
CA LEU A 45 28.92 -13.06 17.01
C LEU A 45 29.17 -11.70 16.31
N LEU A 46 28.16 -11.11 15.66
CA LEU A 46 28.22 -9.74 15.11
C LEU A 46 28.34 -8.69 16.23
N ARG A 47 27.62 -8.85 17.34
CA ARG A 47 27.75 -7.98 18.51
C ARG A 47 29.11 -8.14 19.20
N LEU A 48 29.63 -9.36 19.30
CA LEU A 48 30.96 -9.64 19.84
C LEU A 48 32.06 -9.10 18.93
N LEU A 49 31.93 -9.21 17.61
CA LEU A 49 32.85 -8.62 16.63
C LEU A 49 32.79 -7.08 16.63
N LEU A 50 31.59 -6.49 16.76
CA LEU A 50 31.44 -5.05 16.95
C LEU A 50 32.07 -4.60 18.28
N ARG A 51 31.90 -5.37 19.36
CA ARG A 51 32.53 -5.09 20.66
C ARG A 51 34.06 -5.22 20.59
N HIS A 52 34.58 -6.19 19.83
CA HIS A 52 36.01 -6.40 19.62
C HIS A 52 36.65 -5.38 18.67
N ALA A 53 35.90 -4.89 17.68
CA ALA A 53 36.32 -3.82 16.77
C ALA A 53 36.39 -2.46 17.48
N PHE A 54 35.49 -2.19 18.43
CA PHE A 54 35.50 -0.97 19.26
C PHE A 54 36.36 -1.09 20.53
N SER A 55 36.81 -2.29 20.92
CA SER A 55 37.65 -2.54 22.09
C SER A 55 39.11 -2.86 21.74
N SER A 56 39.53 -2.70 20.49
CA SER A 56 40.92 -2.97 20.13
C SER A 56 41.84 -1.90 20.73
N PRO A 57 42.95 -2.29 21.38
CA PRO A 57 43.88 -1.35 22.00
C PRO A 57 44.53 -0.38 20.99
N LEU A 58 44.42 -0.66 19.69
CA LEU A 58 44.83 0.22 18.60
C LEU A 58 43.90 1.43 18.41
N VAL A 59 42.58 1.28 18.59
CA VAL A 59 41.63 2.40 18.43
C VAL A 59 41.72 3.36 19.61
N THR A 60 41.88 2.82 20.83
CA THR A 60 42.14 3.62 22.03
C THR A 60 43.53 4.25 22.01
N SER A 61 44.57 3.55 21.54
CA SER A 61 45.91 4.10 21.35
C SER A 61 45.97 5.22 20.30
N ILE A 62 45.22 5.11 19.20
CA ILE A 62 45.13 6.17 18.19
C ILE A 62 44.36 7.37 18.76
N PHE A 63 43.33 7.13 19.57
CA PHE A 63 42.56 8.19 20.23
C PHE A 63 43.39 8.90 21.32
N ASP A 64 44.19 8.16 22.08
CA ASP A 64 45.12 8.68 23.10
C ASP A 64 46.34 9.40 22.47
N ALA A 65 46.79 8.95 21.30
CA ALA A 65 47.81 9.66 20.52
C ALA A 65 47.26 10.95 19.87
N LEU A 66 45.97 10.98 19.49
CA LEU A 66 45.30 12.17 18.94
C LEU A 66 44.93 13.21 20.00
N SER A 67 44.67 12.79 21.23
CA SER A 67 44.38 13.68 22.36
C SER A 67 45.63 14.31 22.99
N SER A 68 46.83 13.78 22.69
CA SER A 68 48.12 14.32 23.18
C SER A 68 48.82 15.31 22.23
N THR A 69 48.33 15.47 20.99
CA THR A 69 48.87 16.48 20.06
C THR A 69 48.17 17.83 20.25
N SER A 70 48.94 18.85 20.62
CA SER A 70 48.48 20.20 20.96
C SER A 70 47.99 21.06 19.78
N SER A 71 47.93 20.53 18.56
CA SER A 71 47.44 21.28 17.39
C SER A 71 46.12 20.70 16.85
N PRO A 72 45.00 21.46 16.93
CA PRO A 72 43.69 20.99 16.48
C PRO A 72 43.64 20.73 14.96
N VAL A 73 44.52 21.39 14.19
CA VAL A 73 44.63 21.26 12.74
C VAL A 73 45.16 19.87 12.35
N PHE A 74 46.09 19.30 13.11
CA PHE A 74 46.65 17.99 12.82
C PHE A 74 45.67 16.86 13.14
N ALA A 75 44.92 16.98 14.25
CA ALA A 75 43.85 16.05 14.59
C ALA A 75 42.73 16.06 13.52
N ALA A 76 42.35 17.23 13.02
CA ALA A 76 41.38 17.37 11.92
C ALA A 76 41.89 16.77 10.60
N LEU A 77 43.18 16.92 10.29
CA LEU A 77 43.79 16.36 9.09
C LEU A 77 43.88 14.83 9.14
N VAL A 78 44.18 14.27 10.31
CA VAL A 78 44.19 12.80 10.51
C VAL A 78 42.78 12.21 10.45
N LEU A 79 41.78 12.87 11.04
CA LEU A 79 40.37 12.43 11.00
C LEU A 79 39.76 12.53 9.59
N THR A 80 40.11 13.57 8.83
CA THR A 80 39.67 13.72 7.43
C THR A 80 40.30 12.65 6.54
N VAL A 81 41.60 12.37 6.69
CA VAL A 81 42.29 11.26 5.98
C VAL A 81 41.71 9.90 6.38
N PHE A 82 41.38 9.69 7.66
CA PHE A 82 40.76 8.46 8.14
C PHE A 82 39.34 8.27 7.57
N SER A 83 38.53 9.33 7.49
CA SER A 83 37.21 9.29 6.87
C SER A 83 37.27 9.01 5.36
N PHE A 84 38.28 9.58 4.68
CA PHE A 84 38.53 9.33 3.25
C PHE A 84 38.93 7.87 3.01
N ARG A 85 39.77 7.30 3.89
CA ARG A 85 40.18 5.89 3.83
C ARG A 85 39.02 4.93 4.12
N LEU A 86 38.14 5.25 5.08
CA LEU A 86 36.91 4.50 5.34
C LEU A 86 35.97 4.52 4.13
N ARG A 87 35.77 5.70 3.52
CA ARG A 87 34.96 5.85 2.31
C ARG A 87 35.52 5.04 1.14
N HIS A 88 36.84 4.97 1.03
CA HIS A 88 37.53 4.16 0.01
C HIS A 88 37.43 2.66 0.28
N TYR A 89 37.35 2.25 1.56
CA TYR A 89 37.19 0.85 1.97
C TYR A 89 35.74 0.37 1.74
N VAL A 90 34.75 1.19 2.07
CA VAL A 90 33.32 0.91 1.83
C VAL A 90 33.02 0.83 0.33
N THR A 91 33.60 1.72 -0.49
CA THR A 91 33.43 1.68 -1.97
C THR A 91 34.13 0.48 -2.62
N ARG A 92 35.27 0.02 -2.09
CA ARG A 92 35.87 -1.25 -2.52
C ARG A 92 35.04 -2.46 -2.10
N LEU A 93 34.47 -2.44 -0.89
CA LEU A 93 33.58 -3.51 -0.42
C LEU A 93 32.31 -3.62 -1.30
N THR A 94 31.70 -2.49 -1.66
CA THR A 94 30.54 -2.46 -2.56
C THR A 94 30.90 -2.88 -3.98
N PHE A 95 32.09 -2.51 -4.49
CA PHE A 95 32.57 -2.99 -5.79
C PHE A 95 32.78 -4.50 -5.80
N VAL A 96 33.41 -5.08 -4.77
CA VAL A 96 33.57 -6.54 -4.63
C VAL A 96 32.21 -7.24 -4.55
N PHE A 97 31.23 -6.71 -3.80
CA PHE A 97 29.88 -7.26 -3.73
C PHE A 97 29.10 -7.17 -5.06
N THR A 98 29.32 -6.09 -5.83
CA THR A 98 28.68 -5.89 -7.14
C THR A 98 29.30 -6.78 -8.20
N VAL A 99 30.62 -7.01 -8.15
CA VAL A 99 31.33 -7.97 -9.01
C VAL A 99 30.92 -9.40 -8.67
N VAL A 100 30.81 -9.78 -7.39
CA VAL A 100 30.30 -11.11 -6.98
C VAL A 100 28.84 -11.32 -7.40
N SER A 101 28.01 -10.26 -7.35
CA SER A 101 26.62 -10.29 -7.85
C SER A 101 26.51 -10.33 -9.38
N SER A 102 27.55 -9.90 -10.10
CA SER A 102 27.61 -9.89 -11.57
C SER A 102 28.20 -11.19 -12.12
N SER A 103 29.21 -11.77 -11.44
CA SER A 103 29.73 -13.10 -11.75
C SER A 103 28.72 -14.21 -11.45
N SER A 104 27.80 -14.01 -10.49
CA SER A 104 26.68 -14.94 -10.23
C SER A 104 25.62 -14.97 -11.35
N ARG A 105 25.61 -13.97 -12.25
CA ARG A 105 24.73 -13.96 -13.44
C ARG A 105 25.28 -14.74 -14.64
N TYR A 106 26.56 -15.11 -14.62
CA TYR A 106 27.20 -15.91 -15.67
C TYR A 106 27.92 -17.12 -15.07
N GLY A 107 27.15 -18.11 -14.59
CA GLY A 107 27.72 -19.42 -14.26
C GLY A 107 27.09 -20.14 -13.07
N PHE A 108 25.81 -20.54 -13.16
CA PHE A 108 25.22 -21.51 -12.23
C PHE A 108 24.35 -22.52 -12.98
N ARG A 109 25.00 -23.38 -13.77
CA ARG A 109 24.43 -24.63 -14.30
C ARG A 109 24.91 -25.80 -13.44
N SER A 110 24.56 -25.78 -12.15
CA SER A 110 24.38 -26.96 -11.27
C SER A 110 24.47 -26.52 -9.80
N LEU A 111 23.34 -26.24 -9.15
CA LEU A 111 23.22 -26.33 -7.69
C LEU A 111 21.74 -26.39 -7.29
N ARG A 112 21.46 -27.17 -6.24
CA ARG A 112 20.12 -27.62 -5.84
C ARG A 112 19.16 -26.47 -5.45
N PRO A 113 17.83 -26.68 -5.51
CA PRO A 113 16.81 -25.60 -5.48
C PRO A 113 16.70 -24.81 -4.16
N SER A 114 17.42 -25.19 -3.10
CA SER A 114 17.33 -24.55 -1.78
C SER A 114 18.21 -23.30 -1.64
N THR A 115 19.22 -23.10 -2.49
CA THR A 115 20.17 -21.97 -2.39
C THR A 115 19.69 -20.71 -3.15
N ILE A 116 18.78 -20.88 -4.12
CA ILE A 116 18.27 -19.80 -4.99
C ILE A 116 17.33 -18.84 -4.24
N ARG A 117 16.70 -19.29 -3.15
CA ARG A 117 15.78 -18.45 -2.34
C ARG A 117 16.47 -17.49 -1.37
N PHE A 118 17.78 -17.62 -1.14
CA PHE A 118 18.51 -16.78 -0.18
C PHE A 118 19.22 -15.58 -0.80
N VAL A 119 19.50 -15.64 -2.11
CA VAL A 119 20.22 -14.58 -2.84
C VAL A 119 19.46 -13.23 -2.84
N PRO A 120 18.13 -13.17 -3.06
CA PRO A 120 17.40 -11.90 -3.03
C PRO A 120 17.37 -11.27 -1.63
N LEU A 121 17.30 -12.10 -0.59
CA LEU A 121 17.24 -11.65 0.80
C LEU A 121 18.59 -11.10 1.26
N LEU A 122 19.69 -11.68 0.77
CA LEU A 122 21.05 -11.21 1.05
C LEU A 122 21.36 -9.89 0.31
N ILE A 123 20.81 -9.69 -0.89
CA ILE A 123 20.89 -8.43 -1.64
C ILE A 123 20.11 -7.32 -0.93
N LEU A 124 18.90 -7.61 -0.42
CA LEU A 124 18.10 -6.64 0.34
C LEU A 124 18.77 -6.25 1.67
N LEU A 125 19.33 -7.23 2.39
CA LEU A 125 20.08 -6.95 3.62
C LEU A 125 21.38 -6.17 3.36
N ALA A 126 22.04 -6.42 2.23
CA ALA A 126 23.22 -5.66 1.81
C ALA A 126 22.86 -4.23 1.38
N SER A 127 21.73 -4.01 0.69
CA SER A 127 21.27 -2.66 0.34
C SER A 127 20.85 -1.85 1.56
N ASP A 128 20.21 -2.49 2.55
CA ASP A 128 19.86 -1.84 3.81
C ASP A 128 21.12 -1.45 4.60
N PHE A 129 22.13 -2.32 4.62
CA PHE A 129 23.45 -2.05 5.22
C PHE A 129 24.18 -0.88 4.53
N ILE A 130 24.12 -0.78 3.21
CA ILE A 130 24.72 0.33 2.45
C ILE A 130 23.99 1.65 2.74
N LEU A 131 22.66 1.63 2.84
CA LEU A 131 21.85 2.80 3.16
C LEU A 131 22.08 3.27 4.61
N THR A 132 22.17 2.34 5.58
CA THR A 132 22.48 2.69 6.97
C THR A 132 23.92 3.16 7.14
N ALA A 133 24.89 2.54 6.47
CA ALA A 133 26.28 2.97 6.49
C ALA A 133 26.45 4.37 5.85
N ASN A 134 25.79 4.63 4.72
CA ASN A 134 25.79 5.96 4.10
C ASN A 134 25.09 7.02 4.96
N SER A 135 23.97 6.68 5.60
CA SER A 135 23.29 7.56 6.55
C SER A 135 24.14 7.88 7.78
N ALA A 136 24.84 6.88 8.33
CA ALA A 136 25.73 7.08 9.47
C ALA A 136 26.95 7.92 9.08
N CYS A 137 27.51 7.73 7.88
CA CYS A 137 28.61 8.54 7.37
C CYS A 137 28.17 9.99 7.09
N TRP A 138 26.94 10.21 6.61
CA TRP A 138 26.36 11.54 6.42
C TRP A 138 26.13 12.24 7.76
N ASN A 139 25.57 11.54 8.75
CA ASN A 139 25.39 12.09 10.09
C ASN A 139 26.72 12.42 10.76
N LEU A 140 27.76 11.59 10.58
CA LEU A 140 29.10 11.88 11.09
C LEU A 140 29.71 13.11 10.39
N HIS A 141 29.49 13.28 9.08
CA HIS A 141 29.94 14.46 8.34
C HIS A 141 29.24 15.75 8.79
N VAL A 142 27.94 15.68 9.07
CA VAL A 142 27.18 16.81 9.64
C VAL A 142 27.65 17.12 11.06
N TYR A 143 27.93 16.11 11.88
CA TYR A 143 28.48 16.28 13.23
C TYR A 143 29.90 16.85 13.21
N MET A 144 30.72 16.45 12.24
CA MET A 144 32.09 16.96 12.08
C MET A 144 32.10 18.40 11.55
N ASN A 145 31.17 18.79 10.68
CA ASN A 145 30.99 20.19 10.28
C ASN A 145 30.50 21.03 11.47
N TYR A 146 29.61 20.50 12.31
CA TYR A 146 29.16 21.19 13.51
C TYR A 146 30.29 21.39 14.53
N ILE A 147 31.17 20.39 14.70
CA ILE A 147 32.37 20.51 15.55
C ILE A 147 33.42 21.43 14.92
N PHE A 148 33.57 21.42 13.59
CA PHE A 148 34.48 22.34 12.86
C PHE A 148 34.02 23.80 12.98
N ASP A 149 32.72 24.07 12.89
CA ASP A 149 32.13 25.39 13.16
C ASP A 149 32.30 25.79 14.63
N LEU A 150 32.20 24.83 15.57
CA LEU A 150 32.46 25.07 16.99
C LEU A 150 33.94 25.35 17.29
N LEU A 151 34.87 24.73 16.55
CA LEU A 151 36.32 24.91 16.71
C LEU A 151 36.82 26.20 16.04
N LEU A 152 36.21 26.62 14.92
CA LEU A 152 36.43 27.93 14.32
C LEU A 152 35.96 29.06 15.24
N ALA A 153 34.95 28.81 16.07
CA ALA A 153 34.48 29.76 17.08
C ALA A 153 35.43 29.87 18.29
N THR A 154 36.26 28.87 18.58
CA THR A 154 37.23 28.89 19.70
C THR A 154 38.66 29.27 19.29
N GLY A 155 38.96 29.35 17.99
CA GLY A 155 40.28 29.66 17.43
C GLY A 155 40.61 31.15 17.28
N ASN A 156 39.77 32.06 17.74
CA ASN A 156 40.04 33.50 17.67
C ASN A 156 40.26 34.10 19.07
N SER A 157 41.36 33.68 19.72
CA SER A 157 41.95 34.38 20.85
C SER A 157 43.30 34.95 20.43
N GLY A 158 43.28 36.18 19.91
CA GLY A 158 44.46 36.91 19.50
C GLY A 158 44.17 38.40 19.30
N SER A 159 44.44 39.17 20.37
CA SER A 159 44.59 40.63 20.45
C SER A 159 43.44 41.51 19.94
N GLY A 160 42.66 42.03 20.88
CA GLY A 160 41.77 43.18 20.68
C GLY A 160 41.41 43.76 22.03
N SER A 161 41.76 45.03 22.24
CA SER A 161 41.46 45.88 23.38
C SER A 161 40.02 45.74 23.89
N GLU A 162 39.85 45.94 25.20
CA GLU A 162 38.56 46.20 25.85
C GLU A 162 37.74 47.21 25.02
N GLU A 163 36.69 46.73 24.34
CA GLU A 163 35.62 47.58 23.84
C GLU A 163 34.35 47.23 24.61
N ASP A 164 33.80 48.23 25.27
CA ASP A 164 32.55 48.22 26.02
C ASP A 164 31.42 47.48 25.28
N PRO A 165 30.46 46.84 26.00
CA PRO A 165 29.36 46.14 25.36
C PRO A 165 28.54 47.12 24.51
N LYS A 166 28.77 47.09 23.19
CA LYS A 166 27.95 47.83 22.22
C LYS A 166 26.50 47.43 22.44
N PRO A 167 25.59 48.39 22.72
CA PRO A 167 24.20 48.08 22.99
C PRO A 167 23.62 47.31 21.80
N LEU A 168 23.02 46.15 22.05
CA LEU A 168 22.31 45.39 21.02
C LEU A 168 21.35 46.35 20.34
N ALA A 169 21.55 46.60 19.04
CA ALA A 169 20.71 47.50 18.29
C ALA A 169 19.26 47.02 18.41
N TYR A 170 18.45 47.76 19.18
CA TYR A 170 17.06 47.43 19.44
C TYR A 170 16.28 47.53 18.13
N ILE A 171 16.07 46.38 17.48
CA ILE A 171 15.24 46.31 16.28
C ILE A 171 13.80 46.23 16.75
N PRO A 172 12.94 47.19 16.38
CA PRO A 172 11.55 47.19 16.79
C PRO A 172 10.84 45.93 16.30
N GLU A 173 10.00 45.36 17.16
CA GLU A 173 9.30 44.08 16.95
C GLU A 173 8.52 44.03 15.62
N ILE A 174 8.00 45.19 15.19
CA ILE A 174 7.27 45.36 13.93
C ILE A 174 8.16 44.99 12.73
N ILE A 175 9.45 45.33 12.76
CA ILE A 175 10.40 45.00 11.68
C ILE A 175 10.68 43.49 11.66
N LEU A 176 10.81 42.85 12.83
CA LEU A 176 10.99 41.40 12.93
C LEU A 176 9.77 40.63 12.42
N LYS A 177 8.55 41.09 12.77
CA LYS A 177 7.30 40.53 12.24
C LYS A 177 7.21 40.68 10.72
N LYS A 178 7.57 41.84 10.16
CA LYS A 178 7.63 42.06 8.71
C LYS A 178 8.64 41.14 8.02
N ARG A 179 9.82 40.90 8.60
CA ARG A 179 10.83 39.96 8.06
C ARG A 179 10.31 38.53 8.01
N LYS A 180 9.71 38.02 9.10
CA LYS A 180 9.12 36.68 9.14
C LYS A 180 8.00 36.50 8.11
N VAL A 181 7.13 37.50 7.96
CA VAL A 181 6.06 37.46 6.94
C VAL A 181 6.64 37.46 5.52
N ASN A 182 7.67 38.26 5.26
CA ASN A 182 8.34 38.32 3.96
C ASN A 182 9.08 37.02 3.63
N GLU A 183 9.78 36.42 4.61
CA GLU A 183 10.45 35.13 4.46
C GLU A 183 9.45 34.00 4.22
N ALA A 184 8.36 33.93 5.00
CA ALA A 184 7.29 32.96 4.79
C ALA A 184 6.61 33.14 3.42
N ALA A 185 6.41 34.38 2.97
CA ALA A 185 5.88 34.66 1.64
C ALA A 185 6.86 34.26 0.53
N ALA A 186 8.17 34.46 0.73
CA ALA A 186 9.20 34.04 -0.21
C ALA A 186 9.30 32.51 -0.30
N LEU A 187 9.21 31.79 0.83
CA LEU A 187 9.18 30.33 0.87
C LEU A 187 7.93 29.79 0.16
N ARG A 188 6.74 30.30 0.47
CA ARG A 188 5.50 29.91 -0.23
C ARG A 188 5.58 30.15 -1.73
N ARG A 189 6.16 31.27 -2.18
CA ARG A 189 6.35 31.53 -3.61
C ARG A 189 7.32 30.55 -4.25
N LYS A 190 8.41 30.19 -3.57
CA LYS A 190 9.36 29.17 -4.05
C LYS A 190 8.68 27.80 -4.17
N GLU A 191 7.95 27.37 -3.15
CA GLU A 191 7.19 26.12 -3.16
C GLU A 191 6.16 26.09 -4.29
N GLN A 192 5.39 27.18 -4.48
CA GLN A 192 4.44 27.30 -5.59
C GLN A 192 5.13 27.23 -6.95
N LEU A 193 6.30 27.83 -7.09
CA LEU A 193 7.07 27.83 -8.33
C LEU A 193 7.67 26.44 -8.61
N GLU A 194 8.13 25.72 -7.58
CA GLU A 194 8.56 24.33 -7.68
C GLU A 194 7.41 23.39 -8.05
N LEU A 195 6.26 23.51 -7.39
CA LEU A 195 5.04 22.78 -7.74
C LEU A 195 4.61 23.08 -9.18
N ARG A 196 4.69 24.34 -9.61
CA ARG A 196 4.38 24.76 -10.99
C ARG A 196 5.41 24.22 -11.98
N LYS A 197 6.69 24.14 -11.63
CA LYS A 197 7.73 23.52 -12.47
C LYS A 197 7.53 22.01 -12.57
N LEU A 198 7.20 21.33 -11.48
CA LEU A 198 6.89 19.91 -11.45
C LEU A 198 5.63 19.60 -12.27
N SER A 199 4.57 20.39 -12.13
CA SER A 199 3.36 20.25 -12.95
C SER A 199 3.61 20.62 -14.41
N SER A 200 4.40 21.66 -14.70
CA SER A 200 4.75 22.03 -16.08
C SER A 200 5.66 21.00 -16.75
N LYS A 201 6.57 20.33 -16.02
CA LYS A 201 7.34 19.20 -16.55
C LYS A 201 6.42 18.03 -16.89
N LYS A 202 5.51 17.65 -15.97
CA LYS A 202 4.46 16.64 -16.22
C LYS A 202 3.56 16.99 -17.41
N ASN A 203 3.31 18.29 -17.65
CA ASN A 203 2.46 18.76 -18.75
C ASN A 203 3.24 18.94 -20.08
N LYS A 204 4.57 19.18 -20.03
CA LYS A 204 5.45 19.28 -21.21
C LYS A 204 5.79 17.91 -21.78
N ASP A 205 5.86 16.89 -20.92
CA ASP A 205 5.67 15.48 -21.30
C ASP A 205 4.19 15.22 -21.64
N GLY A 206 3.58 16.18 -22.35
CA GLY A 206 2.19 16.14 -22.76
C GLY A 206 1.95 14.77 -23.37
N PHE A 207 0.93 14.12 -22.84
CA PHE A 207 0.50 12.73 -23.04
C PHE A 207 0.29 12.38 -24.53
N ILE A 208 1.35 12.44 -25.33
CA ILE A 208 1.39 11.93 -26.69
C ILE A 208 1.67 10.44 -26.49
N LYS A 209 0.59 9.66 -26.56
CA LYS A 209 0.71 8.20 -26.48
C LYS A 209 1.71 7.73 -27.54
N LEU A 210 2.53 6.76 -27.17
CA LEU A 210 3.48 6.18 -28.11
C LEU A 210 2.71 5.41 -29.20
N PRO A 211 3.20 5.33 -30.46
CA PRO A 211 2.61 4.48 -31.49
C PRO A 211 2.34 3.05 -31.01
N GLU A 212 3.23 2.49 -30.20
CA GLU A 212 3.08 1.17 -29.59
C GLU A 212 1.87 1.07 -28.65
N GLU A 213 1.57 2.13 -27.89
CA GLU A 213 0.42 2.17 -26.99
C GLU A 213 -0.88 2.21 -27.77
N PHE A 214 -0.94 2.96 -28.88
CA PHE A 214 -2.10 2.95 -29.76
C PHE A 214 -2.37 1.57 -30.34
N VAL A 215 -1.33 0.89 -30.83
CA VAL A 215 -1.44 -0.49 -31.36
C VAL A 215 -1.88 -1.45 -30.25
N ARG A 216 -1.33 -1.30 -29.04
CA ARG A 216 -1.71 -2.12 -27.87
C ARG A 216 -3.16 -1.90 -27.48
N GLU A 217 -3.63 -0.66 -27.40
CA GLU A 217 -5.02 -0.31 -27.10
C GLU A 217 -5.99 -0.85 -28.14
N TYR A 218 -5.64 -0.73 -29.43
CA TYR A 218 -6.46 -1.26 -30.51
C TYR A 218 -6.59 -2.79 -30.43
N ARG A 219 -5.46 -3.50 -30.33
CA ARG A 219 -5.45 -4.96 -30.15
C ARG A 219 -6.20 -5.39 -28.90
N ALA A 220 -6.05 -4.66 -27.79
CA ALA A 220 -6.77 -4.94 -26.55
C ALA A 220 -8.28 -4.76 -26.72
N ARG A 221 -8.73 -3.70 -27.42
CA ARG A 221 -10.14 -3.45 -27.72
C ARG A 221 -10.73 -4.55 -28.60
N GLU A 222 -10.02 -4.97 -29.65
CA GLU A 222 -10.44 -6.08 -30.51
C GLU A 222 -10.57 -7.40 -29.73
N LEU A 223 -9.56 -7.73 -28.93
CA LEU A 223 -9.59 -8.91 -28.07
C LEU A 223 -10.75 -8.85 -27.06
N ASP A 224 -11.04 -7.69 -26.48
CA ASP A 224 -12.19 -7.50 -25.60
C ASP A 224 -13.53 -7.72 -26.33
N LEU A 225 -13.68 -7.20 -27.55
CA LEU A 225 -14.86 -7.44 -28.39
C LEU A 225 -15.05 -8.94 -28.69
N VAL A 226 -13.97 -9.64 -29.03
CA VAL A 226 -13.97 -11.09 -29.28
C VAL A 226 -14.32 -11.86 -28.01
N LYS A 227 -13.67 -11.56 -26.87
CA LYS A 227 -13.97 -12.17 -25.57
C LYS A 227 -15.44 -11.99 -25.18
N MET A 228 -15.99 -10.81 -25.40
CA MET A 228 -17.41 -10.54 -25.16
C MET A 228 -18.32 -11.40 -26.04
N LYS A 229 -18.05 -11.48 -27.35
CA LYS A 229 -18.82 -12.35 -28.27
C LYS A 229 -18.79 -13.81 -27.78
N HIS A 230 -17.63 -14.32 -27.39
CA HIS A 230 -17.51 -15.68 -26.86
C HIS A 230 -18.24 -15.86 -25.53
N ARG A 231 -18.16 -14.92 -24.57
CA ARG A 231 -18.89 -15.00 -23.30
C ARG A 231 -20.40 -15.14 -23.50
N THR A 232 -20.98 -14.45 -24.49
CA THR A 232 -22.42 -14.59 -24.79
C THR A 232 -22.80 -15.96 -25.37
N LYS A 233 -21.84 -16.67 -25.99
CA LYS A 233 -22.03 -17.99 -26.60
C LYS A 233 -21.65 -19.15 -25.67
N ARG A 234 -20.88 -18.90 -24.60
CA ARG A 234 -20.46 -19.93 -23.64
C ARG A 234 -21.69 -20.60 -23.01
N LYS A 235 -21.60 -21.93 -22.83
CA LYS A 235 -22.59 -22.69 -22.06
C LYS A 235 -22.62 -22.13 -20.62
N ARG A 236 -23.81 -22.08 -20.04
CA ARG A 236 -24.01 -21.62 -18.65
C ARG A 236 -23.18 -22.54 -17.76
N SER A 237 -22.34 -21.98 -16.88
CA SER A 237 -21.77 -22.82 -15.83
C SER A 237 -22.90 -23.26 -14.90
N ALA A 238 -22.67 -24.32 -14.13
CA ALA A 238 -23.57 -24.66 -13.04
C ALA A 238 -23.82 -23.42 -12.17
N ILE A 239 -25.09 -23.11 -11.92
CA ILE A 239 -25.48 -21.98 -11.10
C ILE A 239 -25.26 -22.41 -9.66
N VAL A 240 -24.28 -21.78 -9.02
CA VAL A 240 -24.05 -21.98 -7.59
C VAL A 240 -25.20 -21.29 -6.85
N PRO A 241 -25.91 -21.98 -5.94
CA PRO A 241 -26.95 -21.37 -5.15
C PRO A 241 -26.37 -20.19 -4.35
N SER A 242 -27.11 -19.08 -4.28
CA SER A 242 -26.68 -17.91 -3.51
C SER A 242 -26.83 -18.18 -2.01
N LYS A 243 -25.94 -17.57 -1.22
CA LYS A 243 -25.94 -17.66 0.25
C LYS A 243 -27.14 -16.94 0.86
N SER A 244 -27.59 -15.85 0.22
CA SER A 244 -28.78 -15.10 0.63
C SER A 244 -29.80 -14.98 -0.50
N GLN A 245 -31.02 -14.62 -0.13
CA GLN A 245 -32.13 -14.40 -1.06
C GLN A 245 -32.13 -13.00 -1.69
N LEU A 246 -31.47 -12.01 -1.04
CA LEU A 246 -31.42 -10.63 -1.50
C LEU A 246 -30.05 -10.32 -2.08
N ILE A 247 -30.03 -9.78 -3.30
CA ILE A 247 -28.82 -9.37 -4.00
C ILE A 247 -28.89 -7.87 -4.25
N PHE A 248 -27.82 -7.16 -3.91
CA PHE A 248 -27.62 -5.78 -4.34
C PHE A 248 -26.69 -5.74 -5.54
N ILE A 249 -27.13 -5.08 -6.60
CA ILE A 249 -26.43 -5.07 -7.88
C ILE A 249 -26.05 -3.63 -8.22
N ILE A 250 -24.75 -3.37 -8.43
CA ILE A 250 -24.21 -2.05 -8.77
C ILE A 250 -23.53 -2.13 -10.14
N ARG A 251 -23.80 -1.16 -11.00
CA ARG A 251 -23.10 -1.02 -12.28
C ARG A 251 -21.81 -0.23 -12.10
N ILE A 252 -20.67 -0.83 -12.47
CA ILE A 252 -19.34 -0.22 -12.33
C ILE A 252 -18.78 0.33 -13.64
N GLN A 253 -19.22 -0.19 -14.79
CA GLN A 253 -18.63 0.14 -16.09
C GLN A 253 -19.56 0.97 -16.99
N GLY A 254 -18.94 1.75 -17.88
CA GLY A 254 -19.61 2.62 -18.87
C GLY A 254 -20.36 1.89 -19.98
N LYS A 255 -20.89 2.65 -20.94
CA LYS A 255 -21.63 2.14 -22.12
C LYS A 255 -20.72 1.86 -23.33
N ASN A 256 -19.48 2.36 -23.30
CA ASN A 256 -18.54 2.29 -24.41
C ASN A 256 -18.04 0.84 -24.55
N ASP A 257 -17.96 0.34 -25.78
CA ASP A 257 -17.50 -1.01 -26.11
C ASP A 257 -18.31 -2.16 -25.46
N MET A 258 -19.64 -2.16 -25.61
CA MET A 258 -20.52 -3.25 -25.15
C MET A 258 -21.30 -3.92 -26.29
N HIS A 259 -21.31 -5.26 -26.32
CA HIS A 259 -22.19 -6.02 -27.22
C HIS A 259 -23.68 -5.67 -26.95
N PRO A 260 -24.53 -5.47 -27.98
CA PRO A 260 -25.96 -5.17 -27.81
C PRO A 260 -26.73 -6.17 -26.91
N LYS A 261 -26.40 -7.46 -26.91
CA LYS A 261 -27.00 -8.47 -26.03
C LYS A 261 -26.74 -8.15 -24.55
N THR A 262 -25.48 -7.82 -24.21
CA THR A 262 -25.10 -7.43 -22.85
C THR A 262 -25.80 -6.15 -22.42
N ARG A 263 -25.90 -5.17 -23.32
CA ARG A 263 -26.61 -3.90 -23.10
C ARG A 263 -28.09 -4.13 -22.79
N LYS A 264 -28.76 -4.99 -23.56
CA LYS A 264 -30.16 -5.37 -23.32
C LYS A 264 -30.36 -6.04 -21.96
N ILE A 265 -29.41 -6.89 -21.54
CA ILE A 265 -29.48 -7.52 -20.21
C ILE A 265 -29.37 -6.49 -19.10
N LEU A 266 -28.46 -5.51 -19.20
CA LEU A 266 -28.35 -4.43 -18.20
C LEU A 266 -29.61 -3.58 -18.11
N TYR A 267 -30.23 -3.22 -19.25
CA TYR A 267 -31.50 -2.50 -19.24
C TYR A 267 -32.64 -3.30 -18.61
N ASN A 268 -32.70 -4.61 -18.85
CA ASN A 268 -33.66 -5.48 -18.20
C ASN A 268 -33.45 -5.61 -16.68
N LEU A 269 -32.25 -5.33 -16.18
CA LEU A 269 -31.94 -5.27 -14.74
C LEU A 269 -32.15 -3.86 -14.16
N GLY A 270 -32.52 -2.87 -14.97
CA GLY A 270 -32.68 -1.47 -14.53
C GLY A 270 -31.37 -0.66 -14.45
N LEU A 271 -30.24 -1.23 -14.89
CA LEU A 271 -28.89 -0.65 -14.71
C LEU A 271 -28.46 0.20 -15.92
N SER A 272 -29.13 1.35 -16.12
CA SER A 272 -28.87 2.19 -17.30
C SER A 272 -27.66 3.14 -17.17
N ARG A 273 -27.41 3.67 -15.96
CA ARG A 273 -26.36 4.65 -15.65
C ARG A 273 -25.16 3.98 -14.97
N ILE A 274 -24.00 4.62 -14.99
CA ILE A 274 -22.85 4.15 -14.20
C ILE A 274 -23.15 4.46 -12.73
N PHE A 275 -22.75 3.57 -11.82
CA PHE A 275 -23.07 3.63 -10.39
C PHE A 275 -24.57 3.64 -10.09
N SER A 276 -25.41 3.21 -11.04
CA SER A 276 -26.79 2.86 -10.72
C SER A 276 -26.82 1.52 -9.99
N ALA A 277 -27.68 1.40 -9.00
CA ALA A 277 -27.86 0.18 -8.24
C ALA A 277 -29.33 -0.21 -8.05
N VAL A 278 -29.58 -1.51 -7.95
CA VAL A 278 -30.93 -2.09 -7.83
C VAL A 278 -30.87 -3.30 -6.89
N PHE A 279 -31.87 -3.45 -6.04
CA PHE A 279 -32.11 -4.68 -5.27
C PHE A 279 -32.82 -5.72 -6.15
N ALA A 280 -32.35 -6.96 -6.08
CA ALA A 280 -32.96 -8.06 -6.81
C ALA A 280 -33.10 -9.31 -5.94
N LYS A 281 -34.19 -10.04 -6.13
CA LYS A 281 -34.36 -11.37 -5.57
C LYS A 281 -33.42 -12.36 -6.27
N ALA A 282 -32.76 -13.20 -5.49
CA ALA A 282 -31.90 -14.27 -5.95
C ALA A 282 -32.73 -15.37 -6.63
N ASN A 283 -32.87 -15.24 -7.94
CA ASN A 283 -33.51 -16.23 -8.80
C ASN A 283 -32.46 -16.81 -9.75
N GLU A 284 -32.62 -18.07 -10.17
CA GLU A 284 -31.75 -18.71 -11.16
C GLU A 284 -31.63 -17.87 -12.45
N SER A 285 -32.74 -17.26 -12.88
CA SER A 285 -32.77 -16.36 -14.03
C SER A 285 -31.96 -15.07 -13.83
N VAL A 286 -31.97 -14.50 -12.63
CA VAL A 286 -31.22 -13.28 -12.31
C VAL A 286 -29.73 -13.62 -12.23
N LEU A 287 -29.36 -14.71 -11.54
CA LEU A 287 -27.99 -15.20 -11.46
C LEU A 287 -27.41 -15.52 -12.84
N GLY A 288 -28.19 -16.19 -13.71
CA GLY A 288 -27.78 -16.46 -15.10
C GLY A 288 -27.61 -15.19 -15.96
N LYS A 289 -28.37 -14.12 -15.68
CA LYS A 289 -28.16 -12.80 -16.31
C LYS A 289 -26.88 -12.16 -15.77
N LEU A 290 -26.69 -12.16 -14.44
CA LEU A 290 -25.51 -11.61 -13.77
C LEU A 290 -24.21 -12.24 -14.27
N GLN A 291 -24.18 -13.56 -14.44
CA GLN A 291 -23.01 -14.26 -14.99
C GLN A 291 -22.62 -13.76 -16.40
N ARG A 292 -23.59 -13.39 -17.24
CA ARG A 292 -23.31 -12.86 -18.58
C ARG A 292 -22.79 -11.43 -18.56
N VAL A 293 -23.24 -10.63 -17.59
CA VAL A 293 -22.88 -9.21 -17.44
C VAL A 293 -21.83 -8.95 -16.37
N GLU A 294 -21.26 -10.01 -15.79
CA GLU A 294 -20.25 -9.98 -14.72
C GLU A 294 -19.21 -8.87 -14.89
N PRO A 295 -18.52 -8.69 -16.05
CA PRO A 295 -17.45 -7.70 -16.16
C PRO A 295 -17.92 -6.23 -16.05
N TYR A 296 -19.24 -5.97 -16.08
CA TYR A 296 -19.83 -4.63 -16.02
C TYR A 296 -20.47 -4.30 -14.67
N VAL A 297 -20.64 -5.31 -13.82
CA VAL A 297 -21.51 -5.27 -12.66
C VAL A 297 -20.77 -5.89 -11.48
N THR A 298 -20.88 -5.25 -10.33
CA THR A 298 -20.58 -5.90 -9.06
C THR A 298 -21.87 -6.18 -8.33
N TYR A 299 -21.91 -7.29 -7.60
CA TYR A 299 -23.06 -7.62 -6.77
C TYR A 299 -22.63 -8.36 -5.52
N GLY A 300 -23.52 -8.42 -4.53
CA GLY A 300 -23.26 -9.03 -3.23
C GLY A 300 -24.51 -9.00 -2.35
N TYR A 301 -24.32 -9.30 -1.07
CA TYR A 301 -25.39 -9.44 -0.10
C TYR A 301 -25.43 -8.23 0.84
N PRO A 302 -26.45 -7.36 0.72
CA PRO A 302 -26.55 -6.17 1.55
C PRO A 302 -27.00 -6.52 2.98
N ASN A 303 -26.47 -5.81 3.98
CA ASN A 303 -26.96 -5.83 5.35
C ASN A 303 -28.22 -4.97 5.52
N LEU A 304 -29.03 -5.26 6.55
CA LEU A 304 -30.22 -4.46 6.90
C LEU A 304 -29.88 -2.97 7.08
N LYS A 305 -28.76 -2.67 7.73
CA LYS A 305 -28.24 -1.30 7.89
C LYS A 305 -28.08 -0.60 6.53
N ASN A 306 -27.49 -1.29 5.57
CA ASN A 306 -27.21 -0.73 4.25
C ASN A 306 -28.49 -0.55 3.43
N VAL A 307 -29.44 -1.50 3.51
CA VAL A 307 -30.77 -1.36 2.89
C VAL A 307 -31.47 -0.12 3.44
N ARG A 308 -31.50 0.03 4.77
CA ARG A 308 -32.09 1.18 5.44
C ARG A 308 -31.45 2.49 4.95
N GLU A 309 -30.13 2.62 5.07
CA GLU A 309 -29.43 3.84 4.67
C GLU A 309 -29.65 4.21 3.20
N LEU A 310 -29.65 3.23 2.30
CA LEU A 310 -29.90 3.45 0.87
C LEU A 310 -31.31 3.98 0.61
N VAL A 311 -32.33 3.40 1.24
CA VAL A 311 -33.72 3.83 1.08
C VAL A 311 -33.91 5.23 1.65
N TYR A 312 -33.37 5.52 2.83
CA TYR A 312 -33.51 6.83 3.46
C TYR A 312 -32.73 7.94 2.74
N LYS A 313 -31.49 7.70 2.33
CA LYS A 313 -30.63 8.74 1.73
C LYS A 313 -30.82 8.88 0.23
N LYS A 314 -31.01 7.77 -0.47
CA LYS A 314 -30.98 7.69 -1.94
C LYS A 314 -32.27 7.12 -2.54
N GLY A 315 -33.30 6.89 -1.72
CA GLY A 315 -34.60 6.41 -2.17
C GLY A 315 -35.38 7.49 -2.90
N PHE A 316 -35.76 7.17 -4.13
CA PHE A 316 -36.71 7.96 -4.90
C PHE A 316 -37.84 7.05 -5.36
N ALA A 317 -39.06 7.57 -5.34
CA ALA A 317 -40.23 6.94 -5.93
C ALA A 317 -40.30 7.23 -7.44
N LYS A 318 -40.88 6.27 -8.16
CA LYS A 318 -41.26 6.40 -9.56
C LYS A 318 -42.77 6.60 -9.64
N ILE A 319 -43.19 7.85 -9.70
CA ILE A 319 -44.60 8.25 -9.81
C ILE A 319 -44.80 8.89 -11.18
N ASP A 320 -45.72 8.37 -11.99
CA ASP A 320 -45.99 8.87 -13.35
C ASP A 320 -44.74 9.04 -14.22
N LYS A 321 -43.77 8.13 -14.05
CA LYS A 321 -42.44 8.13 -14.70
C LYS A 321 -41.54 9.30 -14.31
N GLN A 322 -41.94 10.11 -13.34
CA GLN A 322 -41.11 11.13 -12.71
C GLN A 322 -40.39 10.55 -11.49
N ARG A 323 -39.25 11.16 -11.16
CA ARG A 323 -38.44 10.81 -9.99
C ARG A 323 -38.81 11.76 -8.86
N VAL A 324 -39.44 11.24 -7.82
CA VAL A 324 -39.91 12.02 -6.65
C VAL A 324 -39.18 11.53 -5.40
N PRO A 325 -38.61 12.42 -4.56
CA PRO A 325 -37.98 12.00 -3.31
C PRO A 325 -39.00 11.42 -2.33
N LEU A 326 -38.58 10.46 -1.50
CA LEU A 326 -39.41 9.88 -0.44
C LEU A 326 -39.40 10.79 0.80
N THR A 327 -40.14 11.89 0.77
CA THR A 327 -40.24 12.85 1.90
C THR A 327 -41.30 12.43 2.92
N ASP A 328 -42.48 12.03 2.43
CA ASP A 328 -43.68 11.81 3.25
C ASP A 328 -44.23 10.39 3.06
N ASN A 329 -44.70 9.77 4.15
CA ASN A 329 -45.29 8.43 4.12
C ASN A 329 -46.56 8.37 3.26
N ASN A 330 -47.27 9.49 3.10
CA ASN A 330 -48.48 9.58 2.26
C ASN A 330 -48.21 9.14 0.81
N ILE A 331 -47.01 9.42 0.29
CA ILE A 331 -46.61 9.05 -1.07
C ILE A 331 -46.53 7.51 -1.21
N ILE A 332 -46.06 6.85 -0.16
CA ILE A 332 -45.89 5.39 -0.11
C ILE A 332 -47.25 4.73 0.06
N GLU A 333 -48.06 5.22 1.00
CA GLU A 333 -49.40 4.70 1.27
C GLU A 333 -50.30 4.78 0.02
N GLN A 334 -50.25 5.89 -0.73
CA GLN A 334 -51.03 6.03 -1.97
C GLN A 334 -50.66 4.99 -3.04
N ALA A 335 -49.37 4.64 -3.13
CA ALA A 335 -48.88 3.71 -4.16
C ALA A 335 -48.97 2.24 -3.72
N LEU A 336 -48.62 1.95 -2.48
CA LEU A 336 -48.41 0.59 -1.95
C LEU A 336 -49.37 0.22 -0.80
N GLY A 337 -50.27 1.11 -0.38
CA GLY A 337 -51.22 0.84 0.71
C GLY A 337 -52.13 -0.37 0.44
N LYS A 338 -52.37 -0.70 -0.84
CA LYS A 338 -53.07 -1.93 -1.25
C LYS A 338 -52.38 -3.22 -0.82
N HIS A 339 -51.07 -3.16 -0.60
CA HIS A 339 -50.21 -4.27 -0.19
C HIS A 339 -49.89 -4.24 1.31
N GLY A 340 -50.50 -3.33 2.07
CA GLY A 340 -50.25 -3.17 3.51
C GLY A 340 -48.92 -2.48 3.84
N ILE A 341 -48.33 -1.77 2.87
CA ILE A 341 -47.07 -1.03 3.06
C ILE A 341 -47.42 0.46 3.19
N VAL A 342 -47.28 0.99 4.40
CA VAL A 342 -47.73 2.36 4.72
C VAL A 342 -46.54 3.30 4.88
N CYS A 343 -45.44 2.84 5.47
CA CYS A 343 -44.29 3.68 5.75
C CYS A 343 -42.99 3.20 5.08
N VAL A 344 -41.94 4.04 5.16
CA VAL A 344 -40.59 3.71 4.66
C VAL A 344 -40.03 2.47 5.35
N GLU A 345 -40.26 2.30 6.66
CA GLU A 345 -39.70 1.17 7.40
C GLU A 345 -40.33 -0.16 6.96
N ASP A 346 -41.63 -0.17 6.62
CA ASP A 346 -42.30 -1.34 6.04
C ASP A 346 -41.66 -1.72 4.71
N MET A 347 -41.29 -0.74 3.87
CA MET A 347 -40.56 -1.00 2.62
C MET A 347 -39.18 -1.62 2.89
N VAL A 348 -38.44 -1.09 3.88
CA VAL A 348 -37.12 -1.60 4.26
C VAL A 348 -37.23 -3.05 4.75
N TYR A 349 -38.23 -3.35 5.59
CA TYR A 349 -38.52 -4.69 6.08
C TYR A 349 -38.84 -5.65 4.93
N GLU A 350 -39.72 -5.25 4.00
CA GLU A 350 -40.14 -6.05 2.86
C GLU A 350 -38.96 -6.35 1.91
N ILE A 351 -38.07 -5.37 1.69
CA ILE A 351 -36.86 -5.54 0.87
C ILE A 351 -35.88 -6.49 1.56
N ALA A 352 -35.58 -6.27 2.84
CA ALA A 352 -34.57 -7.03 3.58
C ALA A 352 -34.94 -8.52 3.69
N ASN A 353 -36.20 -8.82 3.94
CA ASN A 353 -36.69 -10.20 4.09
C ASN A 353 -37.14 -10.83 2.77
N VAL A 354 -37.16 -10.07 1.66
CA VAL A 354 -37.66 -10.52 0.35
C VAL A 354 -39.09 -11.07 0.46
N GLY A 355 -39.99 -10.24 0.98
CA GLY A 355 -41.38 -10.61 1.22
C GLY A 355 -42.22 -10.83 -0.05
N PRO A 356 -43.53 -11.09 0.10
CA PRO A 356 -44.44 -11.42 -1.00
C PRO A 356 -44.61 -10.27 -2.01
N HIS A 357 -44.54 -9.02 -1.55
CA HIS A 357 -44.75 -7.80 -2.34
C HIS A 357 -43.43 -7.09 -2.72
N PHE A 358 -42.32 -7.82 -2.67
CA PHE A 358 -40.99 -7.31 -3.02
C PHE A 358 -40.95 -6.70 -4.43
N LYS A 359 -41.63 -7.32 -5.41
CA LYS A 359 -41.57 -6.89 -6.80
C LYS A 359 -42.24 -5.53 -7.01
N GLU A 360 -43.34 -5.30 -6.32
CA GLU A 360 -44.12 -4.08 -6.31
C GLU A 360 -43.30 -2.94 -5.70
N VAL A 361 -42.65 -3.20 -4.56
CA VAL A 361 -41.74 -2.24 -3.89
C VAL A 361 -40.56 -1.86 -4.80
N ILE A 362 -39.88 -2.84 -5.41
CA ILE A 362 -38.75 -2.56 -6.31
C ILE A 362 -39.19 -1.86 -7.60
N SER A 363 -40.41 -2.12 -8.09
CA SER A 363 -40.95 -1.41 -9.26
C SER A 363 -41.34 0.04 -8.93
N PHE A 364 -41.79 0.30 -7.71
CA PHE A 364 -42.08 1.63 -7.20
C PHE A 364 -40.81 2.45 -6.98
N LEU A 365 -39.74 1.83 -6.48
CA LEU A 365 -38.45 2.50 -6.32
C LEU A 365 -37.80 2.81 -7.67
N TRP A 366 -37.24 4.01 -7.78
CA TRP A 366 -36.31 4.36 -8.83
C TRP A 366 -34.95 3.69 -8.56
N PRO A 367 -34.20 3.24 -9.59
CA PRO A 367 -32.84 2.73 -9.38
C PRO A 367 -31.96 3.73 -8.61
N PHE A 368 -31.28 3.25 -7.57
CA PHE A 368 -30.43 4.09 -6.73
C PHE A 368 -29.29 4.67 -7.55
N GLU A 369 -29.01 5.96 -7.39
CA GLU A 369 -27.86 6.60 -7.99
C GLU A 369 -26.80 6.79 -6.92
N LEU A 370 -25.74 5.98 -6.98
CA LEU A 370 -24.65 6.00 -6.02
C LEU A 370 -23.55 6.95 -6.47
N GLU A 371 -22.78 7.45 -5.51
CA GLU A 371 -21.63 8.30 -5.80
C GLU A 371 -20.40 7.45 -6.09
N LYS A 372 -19.41 8.03 -6.77
CA LYS A 372 -18.13 7.37 -6.95
C LYS A 372 -17.44 7.31 -5.58
N PRO A 373 -16.94 6.15 -5.13
CA PRO A 373 -16.34 6.05 -3.81
C PRO A 373 -15.12 6.98 -3.69
N GLY A 374 -15.05 7.71 -2.58
CA GLY A 374 -14.12 8.83 -2.38
C GLY A 374 -12.64 8.44 -2.26
N GLY A 375 -12.34 7.17 -1.98
CA GLY A 375 -10.99 6.62 -1.95
C GLY A 375 -10.68 5.87 -3.24
N GLY A 376 -9.75 6.34 -4.07
CA GLY A 376 -9.37 5.72 -5.35
C GLY A 376 -8.82 4.28 -5.29
N GLY A 377 -8.92 3.58 -4.15
CA GLY A 377 -8.42 2.23 -3.93
C GLY A 377 -9.46 1.10 -4.04
N CYS A 378 -10.76 1.36 -3.80
CA CYS A 378 -11.77 0.29 -3.72
C CYS A 378 -12.34 -0.14 -5.09
N LEU A 379 -12.37 0.77 -6.07
CA LEU A 379 -12.76 0.49 -7.45
C LEU A 379 -11.64 0.94 -8.40
N GLN A 380 -10.88 -0.02 -8.91
CA GLN A 380 -9.79 0.19 -9.86
C GLN A 380 -10.30 0.33 -11.31
N GLY A 381 -11.61 0.14 -11.53
CA GLY A 381 -12.24 0.14 -12.85
C GLY A 381 -11.89 -1.09 -13.69
N LYS A 382 -11.41 -2.17 -13.06
CA LYS A 382 -10.98 -3.38 -13.76
C LYS A 382 -12.16 -4.31 -14.06
N LYS A 383 -12.19 -4.84 -15.29
CA LYS A 383 -13.20 -5.83 -15.73
C LYS A 383 -12.93 -7.26 -15.24
N SER A 384 -11.84 -7.49 -14.50
CA SER A 384 -11.49 -8.79 -13.92
C SER A 384 -12.42 -9.13 -12.75
N SER A 385 -12.62 -10.43 -12.53
CA SER A 385 -13.48 -10.90 -11.43
C SER A 385 -12.88 -10.52 -10.08
N TYR A 386 -13.72 -10.32 -9.07
CA TYR A 386 -13.31 -9.94 -7.72
C TYR A 386 -12.36 -10.98 -7.10
N LYS A 387 -12.61 -12.27 -7.37
CA LYS A 387 -11.73 -13.38 -6.94
C LYS A 387 -10.29 -13.27 -7.48
N ASP A 388 -10.12 -12.62 -8.63
CA ASP A 388 -8.83 -12.39 -9.27
C ASP A 388 -8.20 -11.04 -8.87
N GLY A 389 -8.74 -10.36 -7.85
CA GLY A 389 -8.34 -9.01 -7.44
C GLY A 389 -8.85 -7.90 -8.38
N GLY A 390 -9.94 -8.15 -9.11
CA GLY A 390 -10.65 -7.14 -9.89
C GLY A 390 -11.84 -6.51 -9.15
N ASP A 391 -12.69 -5.81 -9.89
CA ASP A 391 -13.86 -5.12 -9.33
C ASP A 391 -15.21 -5.74 -9.72
N ALA A 392 -15.22 -6.69 -10.66
CA ALA A 392 -16.42 -7.23 -11.25
C ALA A 392 -16.88 -8.53 -10.58
N GLY A 393 -18.18 -8.81 -10.62
CA GLY A 393 -18.75 -10.06 -10.13
C GLY A 393 -19.19 -10.04 -8.67
N ASN A 394 -19.20 -11.21 -8.04
CA ASN A 394 -19.72 -11.39 -6.69
C ASN A 394 -18.68 -11.02 -5.63
N ARG A 395 -19.03 -10.07 -4.75
CA ARG A 395 -18.26 -9.64 -3.58
C ARG A 395 -18.78 -10.25 -2.27
N GLU A 396 -19.88 -11.00 -2.31
CA GLU A 396 -20.52 -11.55 -1.12
C GLU A 396 -20.82 -10.44 -0.10
N ASP A 397 -20.26 -10.54 1.11
CA ASP A 397 -20.50 -9.63 2.23
C ASP A 397 -19.62 -8.35 2.14
N ASP A 398 -18.51 -8.37 1.38
CA ASP A 398 -17.60 -7.22 1.17
C ASP A 398 -18.26 -6.08 0.38
N ILE A 399 -19.43 -6.34 -0.24
CA ILE A 399 -20.21 -5.27 -0.87
C ILE A 399 -20.65 -4.22 0.14
N ASN A 400 -20.77 -4.59 1.41
CA ASN A 400 -21.28 -3.70 2.44
C ASN A 400 -20.33 -2.53 2.70
N ASP A 401 -19.02 -2.77 2.65
CA ASP A 401 -18.00 -1.73 2.77
C ASP A 401 -18.04 -0.80 1.56
N LEU A 402 -18.19 -1.36 0.35
CA LEU A 402 -18.35 -0.58 -0.87
C LEU A 402 -19.59 0.33 -0.83
N ILE A 403 -20.72 -0.18 -0.35
CA ILE A 403 -21.95 0.63 -0.21
C ILE A 403 -21.71 1.79 0.75
N ASN A 404 -21.04 1.56 1.88
CA ASN A 404 -20.75 2.60 2.86
C ASN A 404 -19.86 3.71 2.29
N GLU A 405 -18.91 3.37 1.43
CA GLU A 405 -18.05 4.36 0.75
C GLU A 405 -18.75 5.13 -0.38
N MET A 406 -19.80 4.56 -0.96
CA MET A 406 -20.57 5.14 -2.06
C MET A 406 -21.83 5.89 -1.58
N ASN A 407 -22.10 5.87 -0.27
CA ASN A 407 -23.29 6.43 0.37
C ASN A 407 -23.19 7.91 0.65
#